data_AF-A0A0A2VY50-F1
#
_entry.id   AF-A0A0A2VY50-F1
#
_cell.length_a   1.000
_cell.length_b   1.000
_cell.length_c   1.000
_cell.angle_alpha   90.00
_cell.angle_beta   90.00
_cell.angle_gamma   90.00
#
_symmetry.space_group_name_H-M   'P 1'
#
loop_
_entity.id
_entity.type
_entity.pdbx_description
1 polymer ?
#
loop_
_entity_poly.entity_id
_entity_poly.type
_entity_poly.pdbx_seq_one_letter_code
_entity_poly.pdbx_strand_id
1 'polypeptide(L)'
;MASAEVGIPRRERDRDQRDSNPRRRDGGDSYRPGGRPRSRTPPPVPTEEQKQAAAKAEYEKLLTSRSGGTYIPPARLRALQSQITDKSSKEYQRMAWEALKKSINGLINKVHTANIKHIVPELFSENLIRGRGLFCRSIMKAQAASLPFTPIYAAMAAIVNTKLPQVGELLVKRLVMQFRKGFKRNDKSVCLSSTTFLAHLINQQVQHEMLAGQILLLLLNKPTDDSVEIAVGFCREVGQFLEEMRPTIANAVFDQFRNILHEAGIDKRTQYMIEVLFQVRKDRYKDNPAVKEELDLVEEEDQITHQVELDGEINVQDTLNIFKFDEQYEENEEAYKRLKAEILGEASDDEDDDDAEDESSDEEDDQETKAMEIKDQSNADLVNLRRTIYLTIMSSADPEEATHKLMKINLPAGQEPEMPSLA
;
A
#
# COMPACT_ATOMS: atom_id res chain seq x y z
N MET A 1 -31.89 31.34 37.61
CA MET A 1 -32.24 32.66 37.03
C MET A 1 -31.08 33.06 36.13
N ALA A 2 -31.18 33.31 34.84
CA ALA A 2 -32.29 33.43 33.91
C ALA A 2 -31.77 33.07 32.51
N SER A 3 -32.63 32.46 31.69
CA SER A 3 -32.41 32.15 30.28
C SER A 3 -32.39 33.43 29.43
N ALA A 4 -31.59 33.45 28.36
CA ALA A 4 -31.66 34.47 27.33
C ALA A 4 -31.83 33.80 25.95
N GLU A 5 -33.08 33.78 25.48
CA GLU A 5 -33.44 33.55 24.08
C GLU A 5 -33.24 34.85 23.29
N VAL A 6 -32.64 34.78 22.10
CA VAL A 6 -32.56 35.90 21.15
C VAL A 6 -33.30 35.50 19.88
N GLY A 7 -34.40 36.21 19.63
CA GLY A 7 -35.34 35.98 18.54
C GLY A 7 -34.88 36.51 17.18
N ILE A 8 -35.37 35.86 16.13
CA ILE A 8 -35.19 36.21 14.72
C ILE A 8 -36.35 37.12 14.27
N PRO A 9 -36.12 38.30 13.66
CA PRO A 9 -37.16 39.06 12.99
C PRO A 9 -37.24 38.74 11.49
N ARG A 10 -38.46 38.41 11.03
CA ARG A 10 -38.90 38.40 9.62
C ARG A 10 -39.58 39.74 9.27
N ARG A 11 -39.28 40.29 8.09
CA ARG A 11 -40.11 41.11 7.16
C ARG A 11 -39.13 41.76 6.16
N GLU A 12 -39.42 42.02 4.88
CA GLU A 12 -40.66 42.33 4.17
C GLU A 12 -40.43 42.03 2.66
N ARG A 13 -41.48 41.68 1.92
CA ARG A 13 -41.46 41.60 0.45
C ARG A 13 -42.43 42.66 -0.07
N ASP A 14 -41.88 43.64 -0.78
CA ASP A 14 -42.63 44.74 -1.38
C ASP A 14 -43.61 44.27 -2.46
N ARG A 15 -44.78 44.90 -2.44
CA ARG A 15 -45.82 44.90 -3.47
C ARG A 15 -45.95 46.33 -4.00
N ASP A 16 -45.85 46.49 -5.31
CA ASP A 16 -46.49 47.57 -6.08
C ASP A 16 -47.00 46.92 -7.39
N GLN A 17 -48.30 46.72 -7.63
CA GLN A 17 -49.45 47.61 -7.89
C GLN A 17 -49.60 48.09 -9.35
N ARG A 18 -50.69 47.58 -9.97
CA ARG A 18 -51.66 48.22 -10.93
C ARG A 18 -51.13 48.63 -12.32
N ASP A 19 -51.88 48.59 -13.43
CA ASP A 19 -53.30 48.77 -13.74
C ASP A 19 -53.62 48.04 -15.08
N SER A 20 -54.71 47.27 -15.21
CA SER A 20 -56.05 47.67 -15.70
C SER A 20 -56.15 48.08 -17.19
N ASN A 21 -56.72 47.21 -18.06
CA ASN A 21 -58.00 47.46 -18.79
C ASN A 21 -58.36 46.30 -19.76
N PRO A 22 -59.62 45.85 -19.88
CA PRO A 22 -60.07 44.83 -20.83
C PRO A 22 -60.87 45.44 -22.00
N ARG A 23 -60.60 45.02 -23.25
CA ARG A 23 -61.53 45.26 -24.38
C ARG A 23 -61.64 44.04 -25.30
N ARG A 24 -62.87 43.53 -25.37
CA ARG A 24 -63.41 42.64 -26.41
C ARG A 24 -63.22 43.24 -27.81
N ARG A 25 -62.99 42.43 -28.85
CA ARG A 25 -63.90 42.27 -30.02
C ARG A 25 -63.33 41.32 -31.10
N ASP A 26 -64.25 40.55 -31.70
CA ASP A 26 -64.32 40.01 -33.08
C ASP A 26 -63.13 39.34 -33.76
N GLY A 27 -63.35 38.07 -34.12
CA GLY A 27 -63.63 37.68 -35.51
C GLY A 27 -62.54 37.96 -36.56
N GLY A 28 -61.90 36.90 -37.05
CA GLY A 28 -61.00 36.98 -38.21
C GLY A 28 -60.45 35.63 -38.62
N ASP A 29 -61.29 34.86 -39.31
CA ASP A 29 -60.90 33.71 -40.13
C ASP A 29 -59.83 34.13 -41.16
N SER A 30 -58.66 33.49 -41.13
CA SER A 30 -57.67 33.62 -42.20
C SER A 30 -56.90 32.31 -42.38
N TYR A 31 -57.46 31.51 -43.28
CA TYR A 31 -56.84 30.43 -44.03
C TYR A 31 -55.39 30.77 -44.42
N ARG A 32 -54.39 30.02 -43.92
CA ARG A 32 -53.00 30.08 -44.39
C ARG A 32 -52.58 28.72 -44.96
N PRO A 33 -51.96 28.66 -46.16
CA PRO A 33 -51.89 27.44 -46.97
C PRO A 33 -50.85 26.43 -46.43
N GLY A 34 -51.16 25.14 -46.63
CA GLY A 34 -50.37 24.01 -46.17
C GLY A 34 -48.89 24.06 -46.55
N GLY A 35 -48.05 24.14 -45.51
CA GLY A 35 -46.63 23.82 -45.60
C GLY A 35 -46.45 22.31 -45.52
N ARG A 36 -45.78 21.74 -46.53
CA ARG A 36 -45.38 20.32 -46.60
C ARG A 36 -44.72 19.88 -45.29
N PRO A 37 -44.99 18.68 -44.75
CA PRO A 37 -44.28 18.17 -43.60
C PRO A 37 -42.81 17.96 -44.01
N ARG A 38 -41.91 18.82 -43.53
CA ARG A 38 -40.47 18.52 -43.56
C ARG A 38 -40.27 17.34 -42.63
N SER A 39 -40.09 16.15 -43.21
CA SER A 39 -39.53 15.01 -42.52
C SER A 39 -38.20 15.45 -41.89
N ARG A 40 -38.18 15.56 -40.56
CA ARG A 40 -36.93 15.63 -39.82
C ARG A 40 -36.24 14.28 -40.02
N THR A 41 -35.28 14.22 -40.92
CA THR A 41 -34.30 13.13 -40.91
C THR A 41 -33.68 13.10 -39.51
N PRO A 42 -33.60 11.94 -38.83
CA PRO A 42 -32.85 11.83 -37.59
C PRO A 42 -31.43 12.35 -37.82
N PRO A 43 -30.81 13.05 -36.85
CA PRO A 43 -29.40 13.38 -36.95
C PRO A 43 -28.60 12.10 -37.23
N PRO A 44 -27.58 12.15 -38.09
CA PRO A 44 -26.76 10.97 -38.39
C PRO A 44 -26.21 10.42 -37.07
N VAL A 45 -26.37 9.11 -36.86
CA VAL A 45 -25.83 8.42 -35.69
C VAL A 45 -24.30 8.60 -35.75
N PRO A 46 -23.67 9.22 -34.74
CA PRO A 46 -22.23 9.44 -34.76
C PRO A 46 -21.49 8.10 -34.88
N THR A 47 -20.55 8.01 -35.80
CA THR A 47 -19.64 6.86 -35.92
C THR A 47 -18.84 6.66 -34.64
N GLU A 48 -18.40 5.44 -34.35
CA GLU A 48 -17.63 5.13 -33.13
C GLU A 48 -16.37 6.01 -32.99
N GLU A 49 -15.69 6.28 -34.10
CA GLU A 49 -14.56 7.22 -34.16
C GLU A 49 -14.94 8.65 -33.75
N GLN A 50 -16.15 9.12 -34.12
CA GLN A 50 -16.64 10.45 -33.74
C GLN A 50 -17.02 10.51 -32.26
N LYS A 51 -17.52 9.40 -31.70
CA LYS A 51 -17.79 9.28 -30.25
C LYS A 51 -16.49 9.29 -29.46
N GLN A 52 -15.48 8.54 -29.88
CA GLN A 52 -14.15 8.53 -29.26
C GLN A 52 -13.48 9.91 -29.34
N ALA A 53 -13.53 10.58 -30.50
CA ALA A 53 -12.97 11.91 -30.66
C ALA A 53 -13.70 12.96 -29.79
N ALA A 54 -15.03 12.88 -29.68
CA ALA A 54 -15.81 13.76 -28.81
C ALA A 54 -15.53 13.50 -27.32
N ALA A 55 -15.42 12.24 -26.91
CA ALA A 55 -15.06 11.85 -25.54
C ALA A 55 -13.64 12.30 -25.17
N LYS A 56 -12.66 12.08 -26.06
CA LYS A 56 -11.28 12.59 -25.92
C LYS A 56 -11.26 14.11 -25.77
N ALA A 57 -11.99 14.84 -26.61
CA ALA A 57 -12.07 16.30 -26.55
C ALA A 57 -12.80 16.83 -25.29
N GLU A 58 -13.88 16.16 -24.84
CA GLU A 58 -14.55 16.50 -23.58
C GLU A 58 -13.64 16.24 -22.38
N TYR A 59 -12.95 15.10 -22.34
CA TYR A 59 -11.98 14.76 -21.30
C TYR A 59 -10.82 15.75 -21.26
N GLU A 60 -10.22 16.09 -22.40
CA GLU A 60 -9.12 17.06 -22.49
C GLU A 60 -9.58 18.46 -22.04
N LYS A 61 -10.77 18.89 -22.44
CA LYS A 61 -11.36 20.17 -22.03
C LYS A 61 -11.65 20.21 -20.52
N LEU A 62 -12.11 19.11 -19.94
CA LEU A 62 -12.33 18.98 -18.49
C LEU A 62 -11.00 19.00 -17.71
N LEU A 63 -9.92 18.45 -18.29
CA LEU A 63 -8.58 18.45 -17.69
C LEU A 63 -7.81 19.77 -17.83
N THR A 64 -8.00 20.49 -18.94
CA THR A 64 -7.33 21.77 -19.20
C THR A 64 -8.07 22.98 -18.63
N SER A 65 -9.33 22.82 -18.23
CA SER A 65 -10.09 23.83 -17.49
C SER A 65 -9.46 24.07 -16.12
N ARG A 66 -8.55 25.05 -16.04
CA ARG A 66 -7.85 25.43 -14.81
C ARG A 66 -8.83 25.86 -13.72
N SER A 67 -8.69 25.20 -12.55
CA SER A 67 -8.79 25.82 -11.22
C SER A 67 -10.09 26.56 -10.88
N GLY A 68 -11.25 25.93 -11.11
CA GLY A 68 -12.56 26.51 -10.79
C GLY A 68 -13.66 25.52 -10.42
N GLY A 69 -13.32 24.28 -10.02
CA GLY A 69 -14.21 23.41 -9.27
C GLY A 69 -15.56 23.05 -9.93
N THR A 70 -15.60 22.73 -11.23
CA THR A 70 -16.75 21.97 -11.74
C THR A 70 -16.65 20.56 -11.17
N TYR A 71 -17.38 20.31 -10.08
CA TYR A 71 -17.51 18.97 -9.53
C TYR A 71 -18.14 18.06 -10.59
N ILE A 72 -17.35 17.09 -11.06
CA ILE A 72 -17.81 16.06 -11.98
C ILE A 72 -18.21 14.87 -11.10
N PRO A 73 -19.48 14.44 -11.12
CA PRO A 73 -19.90 13.25 -10.40
C PRO A 73 -19.04 12.04 -10.79
N PRO A 74 -18.54 11.24 -9.84
CA PRO A 74 -17.64 10.10 -10.11
C PRO A 74 -18.17 9.12 -11.16
N ALA A 75 -19.49 8.91 -11.22
CA ALA A 75 -20.13 8.07 -12.24
C ALA A 75 -19.98 8.63 -13.66
N ARG A 76 -20.13 9.96 -13.83
CA ARG A 76 -19.96 10.62 -15.12
C ARG A 76 -18.50 10.63 -15.57
N LEU A 77 -17.57 10.75 -14.63
CA LEU A 77 -16.14 10.65 -14.90
C LEU A 77 -15.79 9.23 -15.38
N ARG A 78 -16.29 8.19 -14.70
CA ARG A 78 -16.13 6.79 -15.14
C ARG A 78 -16.72 6.53 -16.53
N ALA A 79 -17.91 7.04 -16.82
CA ALA A 79 -18.55 6.89 -18.13
C ALA A 79 -17.79 7.59 -19.28
N LEU A 80 -17.12 8.72 -19.00
CA LEU A 80 -16.24 9.38 -19.97
C LEU A 80 -14.91 8.62 -20.14
N GLN A 81 -14.42 8.03 -19.05
CA GLN A 81 -13.21 7.22 -19.04
C GLN A 81 -13.39 5.93 -19.87
N SER A 82 -14.52 5.23 -19.72
CA SER A 82 -14.80 3.99 -20.47
C SER A 82 -14.93 4.19 -21.98
N GLN A 83 -15.17 5.42 -22.45
CA GLN A 83 -15.26 5.75 -23.87
C GLN A 83 -13.88 5.93 -24.54
N ILE A 84 -12.80 6.03 -23.75
CA ILE A 84 -11.43 6.18 -24.26
C ILE A 84 -10.77 4.79 -24.24
N THR A 85 -10.83 4.08 -25.37
CA THR A 85 -10.29 2.72 -25.49
C THR A 85 -8.90 2.63 -26.14
N ASP A 86 -8.42 3.74 -26.71
CA ASP A 86 -7.14 3.81 -27.39
C ASP A 86 -5.96 3.88 -26.41
N LYS A 87 -5.29 2.74 -26.22
CA LYS A 87 -4.20 2.55 -25.24
C LYS A 87 -2.97 3.40 -25.52
N SER A 88 -2.73 3.74 -26.79
CA SER A 88 -1.61 4.58 -27.22
C SER A 88 -1.82 6.06 -26.92
N SER A 89 -3.07 6.48 -26.68
CA SER A 89 -3.41 7.88 -26.47
C SER A 89 -2.89 8.43 -25.15
N LYS A 90 -2.50 9.71 -25.16
CA LYS A 90 -2.02 10.40 -23.95
C LYS A 90 -3.09 10.47 -22.87
N GLU A 91 -4.35 10.60 -23.28
CA GLU A 91 -5.52 10.65 -22.40
C GLU A 91 -5.72 9.32 -21.67
N TYR A 92 -5.62 8.20 -22.39
CA TYR A 92 -5.68 6.86 -21.81
C TYR A 92 -4.54 6.63 -20.81
N GLN A 93 -3.29 6.89 -21.21
CA GLN A 93 -2.15 6.70 -20.30
C GLN A 93 -2.26 7.56 -19.04
N ARG A 94 -2.81 8.76 -19.15
CA ARG A 94 -3.04 9.65 -18.01
C ARG A 94 -4.13 9.11 -17.08
N MET A 95 -5.19 8.56 -17.66
CA MET A 95 -6.24 7.89 -16.91
C MET A 95 -5.69 6.67 -16.16
N ALA A 96 -4.95 5.80 -16.85
CA ALA A 96 -4.29 4.63 -16.28
C ALA A 96 -3.32 5.04 -15.15
N TRP A 97 -2.56 6.13 -15.34
CA TRP A 97 -1.67 6.67 -14.30
C TRP A 97 -2.41 7.12 -13.02
N GLU A 98 -3.55 7.81 -13.16
CA GLU A 98 -4.34 8.20 -11.97
C GLU A 98 -5.03 6.99 -11.31
N ALA A 99 -5.40 5.96 -12.08
CA ALA A 99 -5.89 4.70 -11.54
C ALA A 99 -4.80 3.97 -10.74
N LEU A 100 -3.61 3.78 -11.33
CA LEU A 100 -2.42 3.20 -10.70
C LEU A 100 -2.08 3.90 -9.38
N LYS A 101 -2.07 5.24 -9.39
CA LYS A 101 -1.83 6.06 -8.20
C LYS A 101 -2.85 5.84 -7.10
N LYS A 102 -4.14 5.72 -7.44
CA LYS A 102 -5.22 5.45 -6.48
C LYS A 102 -5.12 4.04 -5.92
N SER A 103 -4.87 3.05 -6.78
CA SER A 103 -4.73 1.65 -6.40
C SER A 103 -3.58 1.45 -5.42
N ILE A 104 -2.36 1.89 -5.78
CA ILE A 104 -1.18 1.83 -4.90
C ILE A 104 -1.44 2.54 -3.56
N ASN A 105 -2.07 3.72 -3.59
CA ASN A 105 -2.39 4.44 -2.34
C ASN A 105 -3.41 3.69 -1.49
N GLY A 106 -4.43 3.09 -2.11
CA GLY A 106 -5.44 2.28 -1.45
C GLY A 106 -4.84 1.07 -0.77
N LEU A 107 -3.99 0.30 -1.47
CA LEU A 107 -3.32 -0.89 -0.94
C LEU A 107 -2.42 -0.56 0.25
N ILE A 108 -1.61 0.50 0.14
CA ILE A 108 -0.74 0.96 1.23
C ILE A 108 -1.54 1.37 2.47
N ASN A 109 -2.69 2.03 2.31
CA ASN A 109 -3.49 2.46 3.47
C ASN A 109 -4.25 1.30 4.14
N LYS A 110 -4.48 0.18 3.42
CA LYS A 110 -5.21 -0.99 3.93
C LYS A 110 -4.30 -2.02 4.59
N VAL A 111 -2.99 -1.96 4.37
CA VAL A 111 -2.08 -3.00 4.86
C VAL A 111 -1.99 -3.03 6.39
N HIS A 112 -2.04 -4.24 6.94
CA HIS A 112 -1.77 -4.56 8.33
C HIS A 112 -1.15 -5.97 8.44
N THR A 113 -0.71 -6.37 9.63
CA THR A 113 -0.01 -7.66 9.86
C THR A 113 -0.81 -8.86 9.33
N ALA A 114 -2.12 -8.91 9.62
CA ALA A 114 -2.95 -10.04 9.20
C ALA A 114 -3.27 -10.13 7.69
N ASN A 115 -3.16 -9.04 6.90
CA ASN A 115 -3.54 -9.06 5.48
C ASN A 115 -2.36 -8.83 4.52
N ILE A 116 -1.15 -8.57 5.03
CA ILE A 116 0.01 -8.24 4.19
C ILE A 116 0.29 -9.31 3.13
N LYS A 117 0.06 -10.59 3.45
CA LYS A 117 0.22 -11.73 2.54
C LYS A 117 -0.76 -11.71 1.35
N HIS A 118 -1.90 -11.01 1.48
CA HIS A 118 -2.88 -10.83 0.41
C HIS A 118 -2.68 -9.50 -0.33
N ILE A 119 -2.40 -8.43 0.42
CA ILE A 119 -2.19 -7.08 -0.15
C ILE A 119 -0.96 -7.02 -1.05
N VAL A 120 0.12 -7.74 -0.73
CA VAL A 120 1.35 -7.68 -1.52
C VAL A 120 1.20 -8.32 -2.91
N PRO A 121 0.58 -9.50 -3.09
CA PRO A 121 0.22 -10.01 -4.42
C PRO A 121 -0.66 -9.04 -5.23
N GLU A 122 -1.67 -8.42 -4.60
CA GLU A 122 -2.48 -7.37 -5.25
C GLU A 122 -1.62 -6.17 -5.67
N LEU A 123 -0.64 -5.79 -4.85
CA LEU A 123 0.29 -4.71 -5.16
C LEU A 123 1.21 -5.05 -6.34
N PHE A 124 1.65 -6.30 -6.48
CA PHE A 124 2.42 -6.74 -7.66
C PHE A 124 1.58 -6.79 -8.94
N SER A 125 0.24 -6.89 -8.81
CA SER A 125 -0.66 -6.79 -9.95
C SER A 125 -0.67 -5.40 -10.58
N GLU A 126 -0.30 -4.36 -9.83
CA GLU A 126 -0.11 -2.99 -10.32
C GLU A 126 1.29 -2.78 -10.90
N ASN A 127 1.44 -1.98 -11.95
CA ASN A 127 2.75 -1.72 -12.57
C ASN A 127 3.67 -0.89 -11.66
N LEU A 128 4.42 -1.56 -10.77
CA LEU A 128 5.34 -0.93 -9.83
C LEU A 128 6.62 -0.41 -10.48
N ILE A 129 7.00 -0.85 -11.69
CA ILE A 129 8.14 -0.28 -12.41
C ILE A 129 7.82 1.15 -12.85
N ARG A 130 6.65 1.33 -13.48
CA ARG A 130 6.10 2.63 -13.86
C ARG A 130 5.71 3.44 -12.63
N GLY A 131 5.08 2.78 -11.65
CA GLY A 131 4.56 3.36 -10.42
C GLY A 131 5.57 3.54 -9.29
N ARG A 132 6.87 3.22 -9.45
CA ARG A 132 7.85 3.23 -8.33
C ARG A 132 7.92 4.55 -7.58
N GLY A 133 7.80 5.67 -8.29
CA GLY A 133 7.76 7.00 -7.69
C GLY A 133 6.50 7.20 -6.84
N LEU A 134 5.36 6.73 -7.33
CA LEU A 134 4.07 6.77 -6.64
C LEU A 134 4.07 5.90 -5.39
N PHE A 135 4.59 4.67 -5.49
CA PHE A 135 4.77 3.75 -4.36
C PHE A 135 5.60 4.41 -3.26
N CYS A 136 6.82 4.85 -3.58
CA CYS A 136 7.71 5.49 -2.61
C CYS A 136 7.04 6.72 -1.96
N ARG A 137 6.39 7.57 -2.75
CA ARG A 137 5.70 8.75 -2.21
C ARG A 137 4.54 8.38 -1.29
N SER A 138 3.77 7.37 -1.67
CA SER A 138 2.59 6.92 -0.93
C SER A 138 2.98 6.30 0.40
N ILE A 139 3.96 5.37 0.39
CA ILE A 139 4.39 4.66 1.60
C ILE A 139 5.10 5.60 2.59
N MET A 140 5.95 6.53 2.11
CA MET A 140 6.57 7.55 2.96
C MET A 140 5.53 8.49 3.58
N LYS A 141 4.48 8.85 2.84
CA LYS A 141 3.39 9.68 3.37
C LYS A 141 2.55 8.95 4.41
N ALA A 142 2.19 7.68 4.14
CA ALA A 142 1.41 6.86 5.05
C ALA A 142 2.17 6.60 6.36
N GLN A 143 3.47 6.30 6.27
CA GLN A 143 4.35 6.13 7.42
C GLN A 143 4.49 7.41 8.25
N ALA A 144 4.74 8.56 7.61
CA ALA A 144 4.87 9.83 8.33
C ALA A 144 3.55 10.27 9.01
N ALA A 145 2.41 9.81 8.52
CA ALA A 145 1.11 10.05 9.16
C ALA A 145 0.84 9.09 10.35
N SER A 146 1.46 7.91 10.39
CA SER A 146 1.29 6.94 11.47
C SER A 146 2.56 6.09 11.67
N LEU A 147 3.42 6.54 12.57
CA LEU A 147 4.69 5.86 12.92
C LEU A 147 4.52 4.44 13.49
N PRO A 148 3.48 4.11 14.29
CA PRO A 148 3.34 2.75 14.83
C PRO A 148 3.22 1.64 13.78
N PHE A 149 2.82 1.98 12.55
CA PHE A 149 2.72 1.03 11.43
C PHE A 149 4.01 0.89 10.62
N THR A 150 5.09 1.59 11.00
CA THR A 150 6.38 1.54 10.27
C THR A 150 6.92 0.12 10.05
N PRO A 151 6.86 -0.82 11.02
CA PRO A 151 7.30 -2.20 10.79
C PRO A 151 6.56 -2.88 9.61
N ILE A 152 5.26 -2.60 9.46
CA ILE A 152 4.41 -3.18 8.41
C ILE A 152 4.79 -2.61 7.05
N TYR A 153 5.01 -1.28 6.98
CA TYR A 153 5.49 -0.63 5.76
C TYR A 153 6.89 -1.10 5.36
N ALA A 154 7.77 -1.34 6.33
CA ALA A 154 9.11 -1.88 6.08
C ALA A 154 9.04 -3.32 5.56
N ALA A 155 8.19 -4.18 6.13
CA ALA A 155 7.98 -5.54 5.63
C ALA A 155 7.42 -5.56 4.20
N MET A 156 6.42 -4.70 3.90
CA MET A 156 5.92 -4.55 2.53
C MET A 156 7.04 -4.10 1.57
N ALA A 157 7.84 -3.11 1.97
CA ALA A 157 8.95 -2.64 1.16
C ALA A 157 10.03 -3.71 0.96
N ALA A 158 10.30 -4.53 1.98
CA ALA A 158 11.23 -5.65 1.89
C ALA A 158 10.78 -6.70 0.89
N ILE A 159 9.50 -7.12 0.93
CA ILE A 159 8.97 -8.07 -0.05
C ILE A 159 9.03 -7.48 -1.46
N VAL A 160 8.62 -6.22 -1.67
CA VAL A 160 8.74 -5.54 -2.97
C VAL A 160 10.19 -5.49 -3.44
N ASN A 161 11.14 -5.27 -2.53
CA ASN A 161 12.56 -5.16 -2.83
C ASN A 161 13.18 -6.47 -3.33
N THR A 162 12.68 -7.64 -2.91
CA THR A 162 13.17 -8.95 -3.41
C THR A 162 12.94 -9.13 -4.91
N LYS A 163 11.82 -8.62 -5.44
CA LYS A 163 11.43 -8.76 -6.85
C LYS A 163 11.73 -7.52 -7.68
N LEU A 164 11.69 -6.34 -7.07
CA LEU A 164 11.91 -5.04 -7.72
C LEU A 164 12.90 -4.19 -6.91
N PRO A 165 14.21 -4.53 -6.91
CA PRO A 165 15.22 -3.86 -6.08
C PRO A 165 15.31 -2.35 -6.33
N GLN A 166 15.07 -1.91 -7.57
CA GLN A 166 15.05 -0.49 -7.94
C GLN A 166 13.98 0.32 -7.19
N VAL A 167 12.91 -0.32 -6.71
CA VAL A 167 11.88 0.34 -5.90
C VAL A 167 12.37 0.53 -4.47
N GLY A 168 12.97 -0.51 -3.87
CA GLY A 168 13.55 -0.45 -2.52
C GLY A 168 14.71 0.55 -2.46
N GLU A 169 15.62 0.52 -3.43
CA GLU A 169 16.74 1.46 -3.52
C GLU A 169 16.25 2.91 -3.62
N LEU A 170 15.22 3.17 -4.44
CA LEU A 170 14.64 4.51 -4.60
C LEU A 170 13.98 4.99 -3.30
N LEU A 171 13.30 4.11 -2.57
CA LEU A 171 12.70 4.43 -1.28
C LEU A 171 13.76 4.86 -0.27
N VAL A 172 14.84 4.09 -0.14
CA VAL A 172 15.95 4.41 0.77
C VAL A 172 16.61 5.74 0.37
N LYS A 173 16.93 5.94 -0.91
CA LYS A 173 17.49 7.21 -1.44
C LYS A 173 16.60 8.40 -1.06
N ARG A 174 15.29 8.28 -1.20
CA ARG A 174 14.34 9.34 -0.84
C ARG A 174 14.29 9.59 0.67
N LEU A 175 14.31 8.55 1.50
CA LEU A 175 14.32 8.68 2.96
C LEU A 175 15.62 9.32 3.47
N VAL A 176 16.78 8.91 2.96
CA VAL A 176 18.07 9.53 3.32
C VAL A 176 18.08 11.01 2.93
N MET A 177 17.59 11.36 1.74
CA MET A 177 17.48 12.77 1.33
C MET A 177 16.45 13.56 2.15
N GLN A 178 15.36 12.93 2.59
CA GLN A 178 14.39 13.54 3.48
C GLN A 178 15.01 13.84 4.85
N PHE A 179 15.75 12.88 5.42
CA PHE A 179 16.51 13.06 6.65
C PHE A 179 17.54 14.18 6.52
N ARG A 180 18.39 14.19 5.48
CA ARG A 180 19.39 15.24 5.24
C ARG A 180 18.75 16.64 5.19
N LYS A 181 17.64 16.79 4.47
CA LYS A 181 16.91 18.05 4.37
C LYS A 181 16.26 18.45 5.70
N GLY A 182 15.67 17.49 6.41
CA GLY A 182 15.07 17.70 7.73
C GLY A 182 16.11 18.16 8.75
N PHE A 183 17.24 17.44 8.83
CA PHE A 183 18.34 17.74 9.75
C PHE A 183 18.93 19.14 9.47
N LYS A 184 19.21 19.47 8.20
CA LYS A 184 19.71 20.80 7.82
C LYS A 184 18.74 21.94 8.16
N ARG A 185 17.43 21.66 8.21
CA ARG A 185 16.38 22.65 8.53
C ARG A 185 15.98 22.63 10.00
N ASN A 186 16.61 21.78 10.82
CA ASN A 186 16.18 21.51 12.20
C ASN A 186 14.70 21.11 12.31
N ASP A 187 14.19 20.37 11.32
CA ASP A 187 12.84 19.82 11.36
C ASP A 187 12.86 18.45 12.05
N LYS A 188 12.61 18.47 13.36
CA LYS A 188 12.60 17.28 14.21
C LYS A 188 11.58 16.24 13.77
N SER A 189 10.38 16.65 13.37
CA SER A 189 9.31 15.73 12.99
C SER A 189 9.68 14.94 11.73
N VAL A 190 10.26 15.63 10.74
CA VAL A 190 10.76 14.99 9.52
C VAL A 190 11.93 14.05 9.84
N CYS A 191 12.83 14.44 10.75
CA CYS A 191 13.92 13.56 11.16
C CYS A 191 13.41 12.30 11.85
N LEU A 192 12.52 12.43 12.83
CA LEU A 192 11.93 11.30 13.56
C LEU A 192 11.24 10.30 12.63
N SER A 193 10.38 10.77 11.73
CA SER A 193 9.69 9.90 10.77
C SER A 193 10.67 9.19 9.83
N SER A 194 11.65 9.93 9.30
CA SER A 194 12.67 9.38 8.38
C SER A 194 13.57 8.34 9.06
N THR A 195 14.07 8.63 10.27
CA THR A 195 14.95 7.70 10.99
C THR A 195 14.21 6.46 11.45
N THR A 196 12.95 6.61 11.92
CA THR A 196 12.12 5.45 12.29
C THR A 196 11.91 4.52 11.09
N PHE A 197 11.64 5.07 9.90
CA PHE A 197 11.47 4.23 8.71
C PHE A 197 12.79 3.58 8.28
N LEU A 198 13.89 4.33 8.28
CA LEU A 198 15.21 3.77 7.98
C LEU A 198 15.60 2.67 8.97
N ALA A 199 15.25 2.77 10.26
CA ALA A 199 15.54 1.74 11.25
C ALA A 199 14.91 0.40 10.85
N HIS A 200 13.63 0.39 10.54
CA HIS A 200 12.95 -0.85 10.16
C HIS A 200 13.37 -1.37 8.78
N LEU A 201 13.75 -0.51 7.83
CA LEU A 201 14.32 -0.96 6.55
C LEU A 201 15.71 -1.60 6.74
N ILE A 202 16.49 -1.13 7.71
CA ILE A 202 17.78 -1.72 8.08
C ILE A 202 17.56 -3.06 8.79
N ASN A 203 16.61 -3.12 9.74
CA ASN A 203 16.27 -4.38 10.41
C ASN A 203 15.78 -5.46 9.44
N GLN A 204 15.04 -5.07 8.40
CA GLN A 204 14.57 -5.93 7.30
C GLN A 204 15.64 -6.13 6.20
N GLN A 205 16.89 -5.71 6.43
CA GLN A 205 18.03 -5.87 5.53
C GLN A 205 17.85 -5.31 4.11
N VAL A 206 16.93 -4.36 3.92
CA VAL A 206 16.78 -3.61 2.67
C VAL A 206 17.95 -2.62 2.49
N GLN A 207 18.51 -2.12 3.59
CA GLN A 207 19.62 -1.17 3.59
C GLN A 207 20.69 -1.59 4.59
N HIS A 208 21.95 -1.45 4.20
CA HIS A 208 23.10 -1.84 5.00
C HIS A 208 23.20 -1.02 6.31
N GLU A 209 23.55 -1.70 7.41
CA GLU A 209 23.54 -1.20 8.78
C GLU A 209 24.54 -0.07 9.05
N MET A 210 25.56 0.07 8.19
CA MET A 210 26.49 1.20 8.25
C MET A 210 25.78 2.56 8.17
N LEU A 211 24.64 2.64 7.48
CA LEU A 211 23.85 3.86 7.44
C LEU A 211 23.32 4.25 8.84
N ALA A 212 22.92 3.29 9.67
CA ALA A 212 22.50 3.57 11.04
C ALA A 212 23.65 4.16 11.86
N GLY A 213 24.85 3.57 11.74
CA GLY A 213 26.06 4.10 12.38
C GLY A 213 26.37 5.54 11.95
N GLN A 214 26.30 5.84 10.66
CA GLN A 214 26.53 7.18 10.12
C GLN A 214 25.51 8.21 10.65
N ILE A 215 24.22 7.85 10.68
CA ILE A 215 23.15 8.72 11.19
C ILE A 215 23.35 8.98 12.69
N LEU A 216 23.61 7.94 13.48
CA LEU A 216 23.83 8.07 14.93
C LEU A 216 25.05 8.94 15.23
N LEU A 217 26.16 8.72 14.51
CA LEU A 217 27.36 9.54 14.66
C LEU A 217 27.08 11.01 14.35
N LEU A 218 26.34 11.30 13.27
CA LEU A 218 25.96 12.67 12.91
C LEU A 218 25.12 13.35 14.01
N LEU A 219 24.11 12.64 14.54
CA LEU A 219 23.21 13.18 15.57
C LEU A 219 23.90 13.42 16.92
N LEU A 220 24.89 12.59 17.27
CA LEU A 220 25.58 12.63 18.56
C LEU A 220 26.87 13.47 18.55
N ASN A 221 27.42 13.80 17.39
CA ASN A 221 28.66 14.59 17.29
C ASN A 221 28.55 16.00 17.91
N LYS A 222 27.38 16.65 17.74
CA LYS A 222 27.06 17.93 18.39
C LYS A 222 25.69 17.82 19.06
N PRO A 223 25.64 17.26 20.28
CA PRO A 223 24.38 16.87 20.90
C PRO A 223 23.55 18.10 21.26
N THR A 224 22.30 18.12 20.80
CA THR A 224 21.23 19.00 21.26
C THR A 224 20.09 18.14 21.81
N ASP A 225 19.18 18.71 22.59
CA ASP A 225 18.04 17.94 23.13
C ASP A 225 17.24 17.25 22.00
N ASP A 226 17.05 17.95 20.86
CA ASP A 226 16.37 17.40 19.70
C ASP A 226 17.18 16.32 18.97
N SER A 227 18.49 16.52 18.76
CA SER A 227 19.31 15.52 18.05
C SER A 227 19.46 14.24 18.87
N VAL A 228 19.57 14.38 20.19
CA VAL A 228 19.64 13.26 21.14
C VAL A 228 18.28 12.55 21.23
N GLU A 229 17.16 13.26 21.26
CA GLU A 229 15.82 12.64 21.22
C GLU A 229 15.63 11.81 19.94
N ILE A 230 16.04 12.33 18.78
CA ILE A 230 16.00 11.59 17.51
C ILE A 230 16.93 10.36 17.58
N ALA A 231 18.15 10.52 18.10
CA ALA A 231 19.11 9.42 18.20
C ALA A 231 18.63 8.32 19.16
N VAL A 232 18.03 8.67 20.29
CA VAL A 232 17.44 7.71 21.22
C VAL A 232 16.29 6.95 20.57
N GLY A 233 15.39 7.66 19.88
CA GLY A 233 14.29 7.03 19.14
C GLY A 233 14.81 6.06 18.08
N PHE A 234 15.79 6.49 17.28
CA PHE A 234 16.38 5.66 16.24
C PHE A 234 17.11 4.43 16.79
N CYS A 235 17.94 4.61 17.83
CA CYS A 235 18.70 3.52 18.46
C CYS A 235 17.79 2.51 19.17
N ARG A 236 16.62 2.93 19.66
CA ARG A 236 15.64 2.01 20.25
C ARG A 236 15.08 1.02 19.21
N GLU A 237 14.83 1.48 17.98
CA GLU A 237 14.25 0.65 16.91
C GLU A 237 15.31 -0.22 16.20
N VAL A 238 16.50 0.31 15.92
CA VAL A 238 17.57 -0.39 15.17
C VAL A 238 18.60 -1.08 16.07
N GLY A 239 18.54 -0.83 17.38
CA GLY A 239 19.63 -1.14 18.30
C GLY A 239 19.96 -2.61 18.42
N GLN A 240 18.94 -3.49 18.46
CA GLN A 240 19.16 -4.93 18.50
C GLN A 240 19.96 -5.40 17.27
N PHE A 241 19.48 -5.08 16.08
CA PHE A 241 20.11 -5.47 14.82
C PHE A 241 21.54 -4.92 14.70
N LEU A 242 21.74 -3.66 15.09
CA LEU A 242 23.06 -3.03 15.06
C LEU A 242 24.04 -3.68 16.05
N GLU A 243 23.58 -4.13 17.22
CA GLU A 243 24.40 -4.81 18.21
C GLU A 243 24.79 -6.23 17.76
N GLU A 244 23.89 -6.93 17.06
CA GLU A 244 24.13 -8.26 16.49
C GLU A 244 25.08 -8.19 15.28
N MET A 245 24.87 -7.26 14.35
CA MET A 245 25.65 -7.16 13.11
C MET A 245 26.95 -6.37 13.27
N ARG A 246 26.96 -5.30 14.08
CA ARG A 246 28.09 -4.38 14.25
C ARG A 246 28.27 -3.98 15.72
N PRO A 247 28.68 -4.92 16.60
CA PRO A 247 28.84 -4.63 18.03
C PRO A 247 29.84 -3.50 18.32
N THR A 248 30.86 -3.32 17.48
CA THR A 248 31.84 -2.23 17.62
C THR A 248 31.20 -0.85 17.44
N ILE A 249 30.33 -0.69 16.44
CA ILE A 249 29.60 0.56 16.17
C ILE A 249 28.58 0.80 17.28
N ALA A 250 27.82 -0.23 17.65
CA ALA A 250 26.85 -0.14 18.74
C ALA A 250 27.50 0.30 20.06
N ASN A 251 28.63 -0.31 20.45
CA ASN A 251 29.37 0.08 21.65
C ASN A 251 29.84 1.53 21.60
N ALA A 252 30.41 1.97 20.48
CA ALA A 252 30.84 3.36 20.31
C ALA A 252 29.68 4.36 20.46
N VAL A 253 28.49 4.04 19.91
CA VAL A 253 27.29 4.87 20.06
C VAL A 253 26.85 4.96 21.53
N PHE A 254 26.81 3.84 22.25
CA PHE A 254 26.44 3.85 23.68
C PHE A 254 27.46 4.55 24.57
N ASP A 255 28.74 4.52 24.21
CA ASP A 255 29.77 5.31 24.89
C ASP A 255 29.55 6.81 24.67
N GLN A 256 29.16 7.24 23.46
CA GLN A 256 28.78 8.64 23.21
C GLN A 256 27.56 9.06 24.04
N PHE A 257 26.53 8.23 24.12
CA PHE A 257 25.38 8.50 25.00
C PHE A 257 25.78 8.66 26.48
N ARG A 258 26.72 7.84 26.97
CA ARG A 258 27.25 7.95 28.33
C ARG A 258 28.03 9.25 28.55
N ASN A 259 28.86 9.64 27.58
CA ASN A 259 29.59 10.90 27.65
C ASN A 259 28.62 12.09 27.68
N ILE A 260 27.56 12.06 26.86
CA ILE A 260 26.52 13.09 26.85
C ILE A 260 25.82 13.20 28.21
N LEU A 261 25.53 12.09 28.90
CA LEU A 261 24.95 12.12 30.23
C LEU A 261 25.83 12.80 31.29
N HIS A 262 27.15 12.71 31.16
CA HIS A 262 28.10 13.24 32.16
C HIS A 262 28.63 14.63 31.82
N GLU A 263 28.85 14.91 30.53
CA GLU A 263 29.63 16.07 30.07
C GLU A 263 28.77 17.10 29.31
N ALA A 264 27.63 16.71 28.75
CA ALA A 264 26.81 17.62 27.95
C ALA A 264 25.78 18.38 28.81
N GLY A 265 25.61 19.67 28.48
CA GLY A 265 24.57 20.52 29.06
C GLY A 265 23.19 20.28 28.45
N ILE A 266 22.71 19.03 28.46
CA ILE A 266 21.37 18.64 27.99
C ILE A 266 20.33 18.75 29.11
N ASP A 267 19.06 18.88 28.73
CA ASP A 267 17.98 18.98 29.70
C ASP A 267 17.69 17.65 30.43
N LYS A 268 17.00 17.73 31.57
CA LYS A 268 16.68 16.54 32.40
C LYS A 268 15.81 15.52 31.65
N ARG A 269 14.96 15.98 30.72
CA ARG A 269 14.08 15.12 29.93
C ARG A 269 14.92 14.25 28.99
N THR A 270 15.90 14.84 28.32
CA THR A 270 16.82 14.17 27.40
C THR A 270 17.72 13.20 28.17
N GLN A 271 18.19 13.57 29.37
CA GLN A 271 18.92 12.65 30.24
C GLN A 271 18.10 11.39 30.56
N TYR A 272 16.85 11.57 30.98
CA TYR A 272 15.94 10.46 31.25
C TYR A 272 15.70 9.56 30.01
N MET A 273 15.60 10.15 28.82
CA MET A 273 15.47 9.37 27.58
C MET A 273 16.68 8.47 27.33
N ILE A 274 17.89 8.98 27.58
CA ILE A 274 19.11 8.17 27.46
C ILE A 274 19.11 7.05 28.51
N GLU A 275 18.77 7.34 29.78
CA GLU A 275 18.68 6.33 30.83
C GLU A 275 17.69 5.21 30.48
N VAL A 276 16.53 5.56 29.95
CA VAL A 276 15.54 4.60 29.44
C VAL A 276 16.13 3.76 28.31
N LEU A 277 16.90 4.35 27.39
CA LEU A 277 17.57 3.60 26.33
C LEU A 277 18.60 2.59 26.87
N PHE A 278 19.37 2.94 27.91
CA PHE A 278 20.26 2.00 28.59
C PHE A 278 19.49 0.84 29.21
N GLN A 279 18.29 1.09 29.76
CA GLN A 279 17.42 0.04 30.26
C GLN A 279 16.88 -0.86 29.14
N VAL A 280 16.50 -0.30 27.98
CA VAL A 280 16.10 -1.08 26.79
C VAL A 280 17.22 -2.03 26.34
N ARG A 281 18.47 -1.54 26.27
CA ARG A 281 19.62 -2.39 25.93
C ARG A 281 19.87 -3.48 26.98
N LYS A 282 19.79 -3.13 28.27
CA LYS A 282 19.96 -4.08 29.38
C LYS A 282 18.91 -5.20 29.34
N ASP A 283 17.68 -4.86 28.96
CA ASP A 283 16.57 -5.79 28.76
C ASP A 283 16.62 -6.49 27.39
N ARG A 284 17.74 -6.34 26.65
CA ARG A 284 17.99 -6.96 25.34
C ARG A 284 16.87 -6.71 24.34
N TYR A 285 16.34 -5.49 24.31
CA TYR A 285 15.35 -5.07 23.32
C TYR A 285 14.07 -5.91 23.29
N LYS A 286 13.71 -6.58 24.39
CA LYS A 286 12.52 -7.47 24.48
C LYS A 286 11.22 -6.87 23.92
N ASP A 287 11.03 -5.56 24.10
CA ASP A 287 9.84 -4.82 23.67
C ASP A 287 10.01 -4.15 22.29
N ASN A 288 11.23 -4.16 21.75
CA ASN A 288 11.60 -3.54 20.47
C ASN A 288 12.45 -4.53 19.64
N PRO A 289 11.92 -5.73 19.31
CA PRO A 289 12.67 -6.69 18.52
C PRO A 289 12.97 -6.12 17.13
N ALA A 290 14.13 -6.47 16.56
CA ALA A 290 14.58 -5.99 15.24
C ALA A 290 13.51 -6.22 14.16
N VAL A 291 13.07 -7.46 14.02
CA VAL A 291 11.94 -7.88 13.19
C VAL A 291 10.98 -8.66 14.07
N LYS A 292 9.67 -8.35 13.94
CA LYS A 292 8.63 -9.13 14.60
C LYS A 292 8.41 -10.41 13.79
N GLU A 293 8.22 -11.53 14.45
CA GLU A 293 8.01 -12.85 13.81
C GLU A 293 6.90 -12.82 12.75
N GLU A 294 5.79 -12.13 12.99
CA GLU A 294 4.68 -11.98 12.02
C GLU A 294 5.05 -11.21 10.74
N LEU A 295 6.13 -10.43 10.79
CA LEU A 295 6.60 -9.55 9.72
C LEU A 295 7.92 -10.03 9.11
N ASP A 296 8.41 -11.19 9.54
CA ASP A 296 9.54 -11.88 8.95
C ASP A 296 9.02 -12.75 7.79
N LEU A 297 8.95 -12.13 6.60
CA LEU A 297 8.25 -12.67 5.43
C LEU A 297 9.19 -12.89 4.23
N VAL A 298 10.48 -12.62 4.41
CA VAL A 298 11.48 -12.71 3.35
C VAL A 298 12.64 -13.55 3.86
N GLU A 299 12.84 -14.69 3.21
CA GLU A 299 13.96 -15.58 3.50
C GLU A 299 15.30 -14.88 3.28
N GLU A 300 16.30 -15.21 4.11
CA GLU A 300 17.62 -14.55 4.08
C GLU A 300 18.31 -14.60 2.71
N GLU A 301 18.09 -15.66 1.93
CA GLU A 301 18.68 -15.83 0.59
C GLU A 301 18.08 -14.92 -0.48
N ASP A 302 16.84 -14.47 -0.30
CA ASP A 302 16.12 -13.58 -1.22
C ASP A 302 16.32 -12.10 -0.88
N GLN A 303 16.95 -11.79 0.27
CA GLN A 303 17.16 -10.42 0.71
C GLN A 303 18.18 -9.69 -0.16
N ILE A 304 17.82 -8.46 -0.55
CA ILE A 304 18.68 -7.59 -1.37
C ILE A 304 19.01 -6.32 -0.58
N THR A 305 20.24 -6.23 -0.10
CA THR A 305 20.69 -5.11 0.73
C THR A 305 21.37 -4.02 -0.11
N HIS A 306 20.81 -2.82 -0.05
CA HIS A 306 21.40 -1.63 -0.69
C HIS A 306 22.48 -0.99 0.18
N GLN A 307 23.44 -0.32 -0.46
CA GLN A 307 24.55 0.39 0.21
C GLN A 307 24.46 1.90 -0.05
N VAL A 308 23.31 2.51 0.27
CA VAL A 308 23.18 3.97 0.19
C VAL A 308 23.91 4.65 1.35
N GLU A 309 24.86 5.51 1.04
CA GLU A 309 25.61 6.28 2.03
C GLU A 309 24.89 7.58 2.43
N LEU A 310 25.07 8.03 3.68
CA LEU A 310 24.46 9.26 4.18
C LEU A 310 24.94 10.52 3.43
N ASP A 311 26.25 10.62 3.18
CA ASP A 311 26.87 11.77 2.54
C ASP A 311 27.04 11.61 1.02
N GLY A 312 26.63 10.47 0.47
CA GLY A 312 26.75 10.16 -0.95
C GLY A 312 25.89 11.04 -1.87
N GLU A 313 26.14 10.92 -3.18
CA GLU A 313 25.30 11.51 -4.22
C GLU A 313 24.00 10.73 -4.36
N ILE A 314 22.87 11.40 -4.16
CA ILE A 314 21.56 10.74 -4.15
C ILE A 314 20.64 11.36 -5.19
N ASN A 315 20.24 10.54 -6.15
CA ASN A 315 19.19 10.88 -7.11
C ASN A 315 17.82 10.37 -6.63
N VAL A 316 16.96 11.29 -6.20
CA VAL A 316 15.60 11.00 -5.71
C VAL A 316 14.56 10.76 -6.80
N GLN A 317 14.90 11.03 -8.07
CA GLN A 317 14.03 10.85 -9.23
C GLN A 317 12.62 11.44 -9.03
N ASP A 318 12.53 12.70 -8.60
CA ASP A 318 11.24 13.36 -8.26
C ASP A 318 10.27 13.43 -9.44
N THR A 319 10.80 13.44 -10.68
CA THR A 319 9.97 13.49 -11.89
C THR A 319 9.12 12.24 -12.10
N LEU A 320 9.41 11.12 -11.42
CA LEU A 320 8.60 9.90 -11.42
C LEU A 320 7.27 10.05 -10.65
N ASN A 321 7.09 11.15 -9.92
CA ASN A 321 5.85 11.42 -9.20
C ASN A 321 4.81 12.11 -10.10
N ILE A 322 5.18 12.43 -11.35
CA ILE A 322 4.39 13.24 -12.28
C ILE A 322 4.19 12.43 -13.55
N PHE A 323 2.96 12.45 -14.07
CA PHE A 323 2.63 11.81 -15.34
C PHE A 323 3.49 12.36 -16.48
N LYS A 324 4.03 11.45 -17.29
CA LYS A 324 4.68 11.72 -18.57
C LYS A 324 4.10 10.77 -19.61
N PHE A 325 3.95 11.27 -20.83
CA PHE A 325 3.56 10.45 -21.96
C PHE A 325 4.70 9.48 -22.29
N ASP A 326 4.35 8.24 -22.58
CA ASP A 326 5.25 7.15 -22.90
C ASP A 326 4.93 6.64 -24.31
N GLU A 327 5.87 6.81 -25.24
CA GLU A 327 5.70 6.35 -26.62
C GLU A 327 5.70 4.81 -26.71
N GLN A 328 6.35 4.14 -25.77
CA GLN A 328 6.49 2.67 -25.70
C GLN A 328 5.57 2.07 -24.63
N TYR A 329 4.40 2.69 -24.40
CA TYR A 329 3.48 2.29 -23.34
C TYR A 329 3.09 0.81 -23.41
N GLU A 330 2.68 0.34 -24.59
CA GLU A 330 2.21 -1.04 -24.76
C GLU A 330 3.33 -2.06 -24.50
N GLU A 331 4.53 -1.81 -25.03
CA GLU A 331 5.71 -2.66 -24.80
C GLU A 331 6.08 -2.72 -23.31
N ASN A 332 6.03 -1.58 -22.61
CA ASN A 332 6.34 -1.50 -21.19
C ASN A 332 5.28 -2.18 -20.30
N GLU A 333 3.99 -2.07 -20.66
CA GLU A 333 2.92 -2.76 -19.94
C GLU A 333 2.97 -4.27 -20.19
N GLU A 334 3.27 -4.72 -21.41
CA GLU A 334 3.48 -6.14 -21.72
C GLU A 334 4.69 -6.72 -21.00
N ALA A 335 5.81 -5.99 -20.95
CA ALA A 335 6.99 -6.40 -20.21
C ALA A 335 6.68 -6.57 -18.72
N TYR A 336 5.91 -5.65 -18.14
CA TYR A 336 5.47 -5.78 -16.75
C TYR A 336 4.50 -6.94 -16.56
N LYS A 337 3.58 -7.20 -17.51
CA LYS A 337 2.67 -8.35 -17.47
C LYS A 337 3.44 -9.67 -17.41
N ARG A 338 4.51 -9.82 -18.20
CA ARG A 338 5.39 -11.00 -18.16
C ARG A 338 6.10 -11.14 -16.82
N LEU A 339 6.68 -10.04 -16.32
CA LEU A 339 7.34 -10.02 -15.01
C LEU A 339 6.35 -10.35 -13.87
N LYS A 340 5.12 -9.84 -13.94
CA LYS A 340 4.05 -10.14 -12.97
C LYS A 340 3.76 -11.64 -12.93
N ALA A 341 3.59 -12.28 -14.10
CA ALA A 341 3.32 -13.72 -14.18
C ALA A 341 4.47 -14.56 -13.57
N GLU A 342 5.72 -14.14 -13.79
CA GLU A 342 6.90 -14.76 -13.15
C GLU A 342 6.88 -14.58 -11.63
N ILE A 343 6.60 -13.37 -11.14
CA ILE A 343 6.57 -13.07 -9.69
C ILE A 343 5.48 -13.85 -8.96
N LEU A 344 4.29 -13.95 -9.56
CA LEU A 344 3.12 -14.60 -8.95
C LEU A 344 3.08 -16.11 -9.18
N GLY A 345 3.98 -16.66 -10.01
CA GLY A 345 3.98 -18.08 -10.33
C GLY A 345 2.82 -18.51 -11.23
N GLU A 346 2.15 -17.56 -11.91
CA GLU A 346 1.10 -17.83 -12.91
C GLU A 346 1.68 -18.42 -14.21
N ALA A 347 3.01 -18.65 -14.27
CA ALA A 347 3.72 -19.14 -15.45
C ALA A 347 3.74 -20.67 -15.62
N SER A 348 2.95 -21.42 -14.84
CA SER A 348 2.77 -22.85 -15.06
C SER A 348 1.29 -23.24 -14.99
N ASP A 349 0.62 -23.19 -16.14
CA ASP A 349 -0.23 -24.27 -16.70
C ASP A 349 -1.29 -23.70 -17.67
N ASP A 350 -0.91 -22.96 -18.71
CA ASP A 350 -1.83 -22.62 -19.82
C ASP A 350 -1.06 -22.46 -21.14
N GLU A 351 -0.80 -23.59 -21.80
CA GLU A 351 -0.96 -23.65 -23.26
C GLU A 351 -2.46 -23.80 -23.51
N ASP A 352 -3.04 -22.84 -24.25
CA ASP A 352 -4.41 -22.80 -24.79
C ASP A 352 -5.57 -22.56 -23.80
N ASP A 353 -5.98 -21.29 -23.61
CA ASP A 353 -7.29 -20.88 -24.13
C ASP A 353 -7.38 -19.36 -24.37
N ASP A 354 -7.81 -19.02 -25.58
CA ASP A 354 -8.18 -17.69 -26.02
C ASP A 354 -9.55 -17.30 -25.42
N ASP A 355 -9.64 -16.09 -24.87
CA ASP A 355 -10.79 -15.17 -24.82
C ASP A 355 -10.91 -14.45 -23.47
N ALA A 356 -10.21 -13.32 -23.37
CA ALA A 356 -10.51 -12.31 -22.37
C ALA A 356 -11.74 -11.49 -22.81
N GLU A 357 -12.93 -12.04 -22.60
CA GLU A 357 -14.16 -11.25 -22.60
C GLU A 357 -14.30 -10.46 -21.28
N ASP A 358 -14.49 -9.16 -21.47
CA ASP A 358 -14.80 -8.13 -20.50
C ASP A 358 -16.20 -8.35 -19.90
N GLU A 359 -16.29 -8.90 -18.69
CA GLU A 359 -17.50 -8.78 -17.87
C GLU A 359 -17.24 -7.91 -16.63
N SER A 360 -17.49 -6.62 -16.84
CA SER A 360 -18.01 -5.71 -15.83
C SER A 360 -19.34 -6.25 -15.28
N SER A 361 -19.35 -6.78 -14.05
CA SER A 361 -20.57 -6.86 -13.24
C SER A 361 -20.36 -6.18 -11.89
N ASP A 362 -21.20 -5.17 -11.64
CA ASP A 362 -21.45 -4.60 -10.32
C ASP A 362 -21.90 -5.70 -9.34
N GLU A 363 -21.39 -5.67 -8.12
CA GLU A 363 -22.00 -6.31 -6.95
C GLU A 363 -22.11 -5.30 -5.80
N GLU A 364 -23.31 -4.79 -5.57
CA GLU A 364 -23.86 -4.60 -4.22
C GLU A 364 -25.03 -5.58 -4.10
N ASP A 365 -24.82 -6.75 -3.46
CA ASP A 365 -25.62 -7.18 -2.30
C ASP A 365 -25.10 -8.48 -1.70
N ASP A 366 -25.23 -8.58 -0.38
CA ASP A 366 -24.88 -9.67 0.52
C ASP A 366 -25.11 -11.09 -0.04
N GLN A 367 -24.04 -11.87 -0.24
CA GLN A 367 -24.12 -13.34 -0.18
C GLN A 367 -22.93 -13.96 0.57
N GLU A 368 -23.30 -14.77 1.54
CA GLU A 368 -22.47 -15.62 2.39
C GLU A 368 -21.35 -16.33 1.62
N THR A 369 -20.12 -16.19 2.11
CA THR A 369 -18.99 -17.04 1.75
C THR A 369 -19.29 -18.48 2.17
N LYS A 370 -19.97 -19.24 1.32
CA LYS A 370 -19.89 -20.70 1.35
C LYS A 370 -18.47 -21.09 0.96
N ALA A 371 -17.66 -21.40 1.97
CA ALA A 371 -16.47 -22.20 1.77
C ALA A 371 -16.82 -23.38 0.86
N MET A 372 -16.16 -23.48 -0.29
CA MET A 372 -16.23 -24.67 -1.12
C MET A 372 -15.62 -25.81 -0.31
N GLU A 373 -16.45 -26.58 0.41
CA GLU A 373 -16.07 -27.85 1.00
C GLU A 373 -15.70 -28.80 -0.15
N ILE A 374 -14.41 -28.95 -0.40
CA ILE A 374 -13.89 -30.00 -1.27
C ILE A 374 -14.26 -31.33 -0.62
N LYS A 375 -15.30 -31.97 -1.16
CA LYS A 375 -15.80 -33.25 -0.65
C LYS A 375 -14.93 -34.36 -1.20
N ASP A 376 -13.91 -34.74 -0.43
CA ASP A 376 -13.04 -35.86 -0.77
C ASP A 376 -13.86 -37.16 -0.84
N GLN A 377 -13.98 -37.72 -2.04
CA GLN A 377 -14.63 -39.02 -2.28
C GLN A 377 -13.64 -40.18 -2.21
N SER A 378 -12.34 -39.89 -2.08
CA SER A 378 -11.31 -40.90 -1.92
C SER A 378 -11.07 -41.08 -0.42
N ASN A 379 -11.32 -42.28 0.12
CA ASN A 379 -10.99 -42.60 1.53
C ASN A 379 -9.46 -42.73 1.73
N ALA A 380 -8.64 -41.89 1.08
CA ALA A 380 -7.20 -42.03 0.99
C ALA A 380 -6.53 -41.90 2.36
N ASP A 381 -6.94 -40.91 3.14
CA ASP A 381 -6.42 -40.67 4.50
C ASP A 381 -6.77 -41.81 5.45
N LEU A 382 -8.00 -42.33 5.34
CA LEU A 382 -8.45 -43.46 6.15
C LEU A 382 -7.63 -44.72 5.80
N VAL A 383 -7.44 -45.02 4.51
CA VAL A 383 -6.62 -46.16 4.07
C VAL A 383 -5.16 -46.02 4.51
N ASN A 384 -4.60 -44.82 4.46
CA ASN A 384 -3.23 -44.56 4.92
C ASN A 384 -3.09 -44.73 6.43
N LEU A 385 -4.08 -44.27 7.22
CA LEU A 385 -4.11 -44.50 8.66
C LEU A 385 -4.15 -46.01 8.96
N ARG A 386 -5.04 -46.76 8.30
CA ARG A 386 -5.16 -48.22 8.50
C ARG A 386 -3.86 -48.97 8.17
N ARG A 387 -3.17 -48.60 7.08
CA ARG A 387 -1.86 -49.18 6.74
C ARG A 387 -0.81 -48.89 7.80
N THR A 388 -0.80 -47.66 8.32
CA THR A 388 0.16 -47.23 9.36
C THR A 388 -0.05 -48.00 10.66
N ILE A 389 -1.31 -48.18 11.09
CA ILE A 389 -1.67 -48.98 12.27
C ILE A 389 -1.23 -50.44 12.06
N TYR A 390 -1.60 -51.04 10.92
CA TYR A 390 -1.26 -52.44 10.62
C TYR A 390 0.26 -52.69 10.60
N LEU A 391 1.02 -51.82 9.92
CA LEU A 391 2.48 -51.95 9.85
C LEU A 391 3.13 -51.73 11.22
N THR A 392 2.58 -50.88 12.06
CA THR A 392 3.08 -50.63 13.42
C THR A 392 2.87 -51.85 14.33
N ILE A 393 1.73 -52.54 14.19
CA ILE A 393 1.46 -53.80 14.89
C ILE A 393 2.41 -54.89 14.37
N MET A 394 2.50 -55.07 13.05
CA MET A 394 3.31 -56.14 12.43
C MET A 394 4.83 -55.95 12.61
N SER A 395 5.29 -54.73 12.82
CA SER A 395 6.71 -54.41 13.05
C SER A 395 7.11 -54.39 14.53
N SER A 396 6.19 -54.73 15.43
CA SER A 396 6.46 -54.82 16.87
C SER A 396 6.71 -56.27 17.27
N ALA A 397 7.73 -56.50 18.11
CA ALA A 397 8.09 -57.84 18.54
C ALA A 397 7.18 -58.34 19.68
N ASP A 398 6.75 -57.42 20.55
CA ASP A 398 5.93 -57.71 21.73
C ASP A 398 4.69 -56.80 21.79
N PRO A 399 3.59 -57.25 22.43
CA PRO A 399 2.35 -56.47 22.53
C PRO A 399 2.51 -55.16 23.32
N GLU A 400 3.43 -55.13 24.29
CA GLU A 400 3.78 -53.91 25.04
C GLU A 400 4.51 -52.88 24.17
N GLU A 401 5.32 -53.33 23.22
CA GLU A 401 5.99 -52.46 22.25
C GLU A 401 4.99 -51.90 21.22
N ALA A 402 4.07 -52.75 20.75
CA ALA A 402 3.01 -52.35 19.83
C ALA A 402 2.12 -51.26 20.44
N THR A 403 1.66 -51.46 21.68
CA THR A 403 0.83 -50.46 22.40
C THR A 403 1.56 -49.13 22.61
N HIS A 404 2.82 -49.15 23.00
CA HIS A 404 3.61 -47.92 23.17
C HIS A 404 3.85 -47.18 21.85
N LYS A 405 4.06 -47.88 20.73
CA LYS A 405 4.21 -47.25 19.41
C LYS A 405 2.87 -46.69 18.90
N LEU A 406 1.77 -47.42 19.10
CA LEU A 406 0.43 -46.98 18.73
C LEU A 406 -0.01 -45.72 19.48
N MET A 407 0.37 -45.56 20.76
CA MET A 407 0.12 -44.34 21.53
C MET A 407 0.86 -43.09 21.00
N LYS A 408 1.90 -43.26 20.18
CA LYS A 408 2.67 -42.15 19.59
C LYS A 408 2.14 -41.70 18.23
N ILE A 409 1.18 -42.42 17.64
CA ILE A 409 0.55 -42.01 16.39
C ILE A 409 -0.47 -40.91 16.69
N ASN A 410 -0.32 -39.75 16.03
CA ASN A 410 -1.24 -38.64 16.19
C ASN A 410 -2.53 -38.91 15.40
N LEU A 411 -3.59 -39.36 16.09
CA LEU A 411 -4.87 -39.71 15.48
C LEU A 411 -5.73 -38.46 15.25
N PRO A 412 -6.27 -38.25 14.04
CA PRO A 412 -7.27 -37.20 13.80
C PRO A 412 -8.53 -37.43 14.64
N ALA A 413 -9.13 -36.34 15.13
CA ALA A 413 -10.33 -36.38 15.95
C ALA A 413 -11.48 -37.13 15.22
N GLY A 414 -12.04 -38.16 15.85
CA GLY A 414 -13.13 -38.98 15.29
C GLY A 414 -12.69 -40.28 14.61
N GLN A 415 -11.38 -40.53 14.44
CA GLN A 415 -10.85 -41.80 13.87
C GLN A 415 -10.31 -42.79 14.94
N GLU A 416 -10.54 -42.49 16.22
CA GLU A 416 -10.26 -43.39 17.35
C GLU A 416 -10.84 -44.82 17.23
N PRO A 417 -12.05 -45.06 16.67
CA PRO A 417 -12.58 -46.42 16.56
C PRO A 417 -11.84 -47.30 15.54
N GLU A 418 -11.00 -46.74 14.67
CA GLU A 418 -10.23 -47.51 13.68
C GLU A 418 -9.13 -48.35 14.34
N MET A 419 -8.60 -47.90 15.49
CA MET A 419 -7.54 -48.58 16.24
C MET A 419 -7.92 -49.99 16.72
N PRO A 420 -9.03 -50.18 17.47
CA PRO A 420 -9.48 -51.51 17.88
C PRO A 420 -10.15 -52.32 16.76
N SER A 421 -10.48 -51.70 15.62
CA SER A 421 -11.05 -52.44 14.48
C SER A 421 -10.01 -53.25 13.69
N LEU A 422 -8.73 -52.90 13.86
CA LEU A 422 -7.58 -53.48 13.14
C LEU A 422 -6.59 -54.23 14.05
N ALA A 423 -6.72 -54.07 15.38
CA ALA A 423 -6.01 -54.85 16.38
C ALA A 423 -6.78 -56.14 16.67
#